data_AF-A0A6M2CR83-F1
#
_entry.id   AF-A0A6M2CR83-F1
#
_cell.length_a   1.000
_cell.length_b   1.000
_cell.length_c   1.000
_cell.angle_alpha   90.00
_cell.angle_beta   90.00
_cell.angle_gamma   90.00
#
_symmetry.space_group_name_H-M   'P 1'
#
loop_
_entity.id
_entity.type
_entity.pdbx_description
1 polymer ?
#
loop_
_entity_poly.entity_id
_entity_poly.type
_entity_poly.pdbx_seq_one_letter_code
_entity_poly.pdbx_strand_id
1 'polypeptide(L)'
;MDKKREQCIDRIHEALSEDTSITKRNQRILREVLDCLCVQMKSDLLFARIFNRLTYTGSSFEGLRIRQADEFDINLVMKLPIQEGEFKIVAERPGHVSYMLTMACKERLKKTMDGREMHCLFKLFTTDLKFMPTWWREWFQSVVDKALKNFTPPCAEDGSQRFTVHQRASGPARTLFVYLPDHSRINIDLVPVLEYIFKQLPAEVPRHGWFNELLRKGEKRWLMVPKPPKDDDHLWRIHFPYAERKLMKDLECIKPTIRLIKALRDKHKWALASYSVKTVVMRHRLEHRSTVYWQNKNRWTVLNDVLKRLHDVVHPSGPGIRSLYDENVSLIPDMSKDTRNNIAQRLQKILNVLARDSDRVCEFFLETTDSASVASNVEENLCDQLVISSASTTEVCETPSSPGIGSVVDGMIGERPCRPLLGSTVNALACGNAIVVRQKVVCSDLEHENGCNDAQVTLCILADGDHLLAETSCSLCGCQDQRIEVSKDMLDGLTVPSFLVLKQSFKLTGKVAPPQSVQTRLTVMKEGKPLVKTCFYLQLQRCVEECQVRVPFPRAEPHAKL
;
A
#
# COMPACT_ATOMS: atom_id res chain seq x y z
N MET A 1 -8.38 -34.88 24.42
CA MET A 1 -8.31 -33.41 24.23
C MET A 1 -7.57 -33.08 22.95
N ASP A 2 -6.38 -33.64 22.72
CA ASP A 2 -5.54 -33.33 21.55
C ASP A 2 -6.18 -33.64 20.20
N LYS A 3 -6.91 -34.76 20.05
CA LYS A 3 -7.59 -35.10 18.79
C LYS A 3 -8.61 -34.05 18.33
N LYS A 4 -9.35 -33.44 19.26
CA LYS A 4 -10.33 -32.38 18.93
C LYS A 4 -9.64 -31.09 18.51
N ARG A 5 -8.56 -30.71 19.20
CA ARG A 5 -7.74 -29.53 18.86
C ARG A 5 -7.16 -29.63 17.45
N GLU A 6 -6.60 -30.79 17.13
CA GLU A 6 -6.05 -31.06 15.80
C GLU A 6 -7.14 -31.01 14.73
N GLN A 7 -8.33 -31.57 14.99
CA GLN A 7 -9.47 -31.46 14.07
C GLN A 7 -9.91 -30.01 13.82
N CYS A 8 -9.90 -29.15 14.83
CA CYS A 8 -10.21 -27.72 14.62
C CYS A 8 -9.13 -27.01 13.79
N ILE A 9 -7.85 -27.28 14.05
CA ILE A 9 -6.75 -26.74 13.24
C ILE A 9 -6.87 -27.21 11.78
N ASP A 10 -7.19 -28.49 11.55
CA ASP A 10 -7.39 -29.05 10.21
C ASP A 10 -8.53 -28.36 9.48
N ARG A 11 -9.69 -28.16 10.14
CA ARG A 11 -10.82 -27.41 9.57
C ARG A 11 -10.45 -25.98 9.19
N ILE A 12 -9.67 -25.29 10.04
CA ILE A 12 -9.21 -23.94 9.71
C ILE A 12 -8.29 -23.98 8.49
N HIS A 13 -7.37 -24.93 8.43
CA HIS A 13 -6.47 -25.06 7.28
C HIS A 13 -7.19 -25.40 6.00
N GLU A 14 -8.19 -26.27 6.04
CA GLU A 14 -9.04 -26.58 4.90
C GLU A 14 -9.77 -25.33 4.40
N ALA A 15 -10.38 -24.57 5.30
CA ALA A 15 -11.08 -23.32 4.94
C ALA A 15 -10.14 -22.20 4.45
N LEU A 16 -8.87 -22.20 4.88
CA LEU A 16 -7.85 -21.26 4.41
C LEU A 16 -7.09 -21.74 3.17
N SER A 17 -7.27 -23.00 2.77
CA SER A 17 -6.55 -23.58 1.63
C SER A 17 -6.98 -22.95 0.32
N GLU A 18 -6.03 -22.85 -0.58
CA GLU A 18 -6.32 -22.30 -1.90
C GLU A 18 -7.13 -23.28 -2.73
N ASP A 19 -8.02 -22.73 -3.55
CA ASP A 19 -8.60 -23.50 -4.65
C ASP A 19 -7.48 -23.84 -5.64
N THR A 20 -7.04 -25.10 -5.57
CA THR A 20 -5.94 -25.60 -6.42
C THR A 20 -6.22 -25.48 -7.91
N SER A 21 -7.48 -25.48 -8.34
CA SER A 21 -7.83 -25.29 -9.75
C SER A 21 -7.64 -23.85 -10.19
N ILE A 22 -8.11 -22.88 -9.38
CA ILE A 22 -7.94 -21.45 -9.60
C ILE A 22 -6.44 -21.10 -9.53
N THR A 23 -5.71 -21.60 -8.54
CA THR A 23 -4.26 -21.35 -8.41
C THR A 23 -3.50 -21.84 -9.65
N LYS A 24 -3.78 -23.06 -10.13
CA LYS A 24 -3.13 -23.60 -11.34
C LYS A 24 -3.47 -22.78 -12.59
N ARG A 25 -4.72 -22.33 -12.73
CA ARG A 25 -5.16 -21.45 -13.81
C ARG A 25 -4.42 -20.11 -13.75
N ASN A 26 -4.43 -19.44 -12.61
CA ASN A 26 -3.82 -18.12 -12.43
C ASN A 26 -2.30 -18.18 -12.62
N GLN A 27 -1.63 -19.24 -12.16
CA GLN A 27 -0.21 -19.45 -12.42
C GLN A 27 0.11 -19.66 -13.91
N ARG A 28 -0.80 -20.25 -14.68
CA ARG A 28 -0.64 -20.39 -16.13
C ARG A 28 -0.73 -19.03 -16.82
N ILE A 29 -1.77 -18.26 -16.49
CA ILE A 29 -1.99 -16.91 -17.03
C ILE A 29 -0.81 -15.99 -16.67
N LEU A 30 -0.33 -16.05 -15.43
CA LEU A 30 0.88 -15.35 -15.00
C LEU A 30 2.07 -15.63 -15.91
N ARG A 31 2.33 -16.90 -16.23
CA ARG A 31 3.44 -17.27 -17.12
C ARG A 31 3.23 -16.72 -18.53
N GLU A 32 2.03 -16.87 -19.10
CA GLU A 32 1.69 -16.32 -20.42
C GLU A 32 1.92 -14.80 -20.48
N VAL A 33 1.45 -14.06 -19.47
CA VAL A 33 1.67 -12.62 -19.36
C VAL A 33 3.15 -12.28 -19.29
N LEU A 34 3.91 -12.94 -18.40
CA LEU A 34 5.33 -12.64 -18.19
C LEU A 34 6.18 -13.00 -19.41
N ASP A 35 5.90 -14.11 -20.09
CA ASP A 35 6.63 -14.55 -21.26
C ASP A 35 6.46 -13.56 -22.42
N CYS A 36 5.21 -13.18 -22.73
CA CYS A 36 4.91 -12.19 -23.76
C CYS A 36 5.47 -10.80 -23.40
N LEU A 37 5.30 -10.37 -22.15
CA LEU A 37 5.79 -9.06 -21.70
C LEU A 37 7.32 -8.99 -21.73
N CYS A 38 8.02 -10.03 -21.29
CA CYS A 38 9.48 -10.06 -21.29
C CYS A 38 10.06 -9.98 -22.71
N VAL A 39 9.39 -10.56 -23.71
CA VAL A 39 9.78 -10.40 -25.12
C VAL A 39 9.69 -8.93 -25.51
N GLN A 40 8.58 -8.25 -25.19
CA GLN A 40 8.42 -6.82 -25.51
C GLN A 40 9.42 -5.94 -24.76
N MET A 41 9.68 -6.21 -23.47
CA MET A 41 10.64 -5.48 -22.65
C MET A 41 12.08 -5.58 -23.19
N LYS A 42 12.44 -6.69 -23.85
CA LYS A 42 13.74 -6.86 -24.51
C LYS A 42 13.92 -6.00 -25.77
N SER A 43 12.91 -5.23 -26.17
CA SER A 43 13.08 -4.15 -27.16
C SER A 43 13.87 -2.96 -26.59
N ASP A 44 13.93 -2.79 -25.26
CA ASP A 44 14.82 -1.84 -24.61
C ASP A 44 16.25 -2.42 -24.54
N LEU A 45 17.20 -1.71 -25.16
CA LEU A 45 18.59 -2.18 -25.31
C LEU A 45 19.26 -2.47 -23.97
N LEU A 46 19.09 -1.58 -22.99
CA LEU A 46 19.71 -1.77 -21.68
C LEU A 46 19.05 -2.94 -20.94
N PHE A 47 17.72 -3.04 -20.97
CA PHE A 47 17.01 -4.17 -20.35
C PHE A 47 17.43 -5.50 -20.97
N ALA A 48 17.47 -5.59 -22.30
CA ALA A 48 17.91 -6.80 -23.01
C ALA A 48 19.33 -7.22 -22.61
N ARG A 49 20.21 -6.25 -22.38
CA ARG A 49 21.60 -6.48 -21.98
C ARG A 49 21.74 -6.99 -20.55
N ILE A 50 20.95 -6.49 -19.61
CA ILE A 50 21.15 -6.74 -18.17
C ILE A 50 20.13 -7.68 -17.55
N PHE A 51 19.01 -7.95 -18.21
CA PHE A 51 18.03 -8.90 -17.72
C PHE A 51 18.63 -10.31 -17.65
N ASN A 52 18.56 -10.93 -16.48
CA ASN A 52 19.10 -12.27 -16.27
C ASN A 52 17.98 -13.30 -16.17
N ARG A 53 17.05 -13.12 -15.23
CA ARG A 53 15.96 -14.08 -15.01
C ARG A 53 14.81 -13.51 -14.18
N LEU A 54 13.67 -14.17 -14.25
CA LEU A 54 12.56 -14.01 -13.30
C LEU A 54 12.80 -14.89 -12.06
N THR A 55 12.45 -14.38 -10.89
CA THR A 55 12.41 -15.14 -9.64
C THR A 55 11.05 -14.94 -8.99
N TYR A 56 10.30 -16.03 -8.95
CA TYR A 56 8.99 -16.12 -8.31
C TYR A 56 9.15 -16.10 -6.78
N THR A 57 8.54 -15.12 -6.13
CA THR A 57 8.67 -14.86 -4.69
C THR A 57 7.30 -14.59 -4.08
N GLY A 58 7.26 -14.29 -2.79
CA GLY A 58 6.04 -13.90 -2.11
C GLY A 58 5.14 -15.08 -1.76
N SER A 59 3.97 -14.75 -1.22
CA SER A 59 3.18 -15.73 -0.47
C SER A 59 2.63 -16.88 -1.32
N SER A 60 2.29 -16.61 -2.58
CA SER A 60 1.75 -17.62 -3.52
C SER A 60 2.77 -18.69 -3.90
N PHE A 61 4.06 -18.31 -4.04
CA PHE A 61 5.12 -19.27 -4.37
C PHE A 61 5.80 -19.89 -3.13
N GLU A 62 5.68 -19.24 -1.97
CA GLU A 62 6.17 -19.79 -0.71
C GLU A 62 5.17 -20.75 -0.04
N GLY A 63 3.93 -20.83 -0.53
CA GLY A 63 2.84 -21.62 0.08
C GLY A 63 2.32 -20.99 1.38
N LEU A 64 2.33 -19.66 1.44
CA LEU A 64 1.93 -18.83 2.59
C LEU A 64 0.69 -17.97 2.31
N ARG A 65 0.12 -18.07 1.10
CA ARG A 65 -1.10 -17.38 0.73
C ARG A 65 -2.29 -18.07 1.41
N ILE A 66 -3.31 -17.28 1.72
CA ILE A 66 -4.56 -17.72 2.33
C ILE A 66 -5.67 -17.36 1.36
N ARG A 67 -6.67 -18.24 1.18
CA ARG A 67 -7.77 -18.06 0.22
C ARG A 67 -7.31 -18.13 -1.24
N GLN A 68 -7.32 -17.04 -2.02
CA GLN A 68 -7.09 -17.12 -3.47
C GLN A 68 -5.66 -16.69 -3.86
N ALA A 69 -5.08 -17.37 -4.85
CA ALA A 69 -3.81 -17.00 -5.48
C ALA A 69 -4.04 -16.00 -6.63
N ASP A 70 -4.49 -14.80 -6.27
CA ASP A 70 -4.79 -13.67 -7.15
C ASP A 70 -3.71 -12.57 -7.09
N GLU A 71 -2.61 -12.80 -6.37
CA GLU A 71 -1.49 -11.87 -6.23
C GLU A 71 -0.15 -12.60 -6.37
N PHE A 72 0.76 -12.05 -7.16
CA PHE A 72 2.07 -12.65 -7.44
C PHE A 72 3.19 -11.62 -7.35
N ASP A 73 4.16 -11.86 -6.48
CA ASP A 73 5.39 -11.07 -6.38
C ASP A 73 6.49 -11.67 -7.28
N ILE A 74 6.99 -10.88 -8.24
CA ILE A 74 7.99 -11.31 -9.22
C ILE A 74 9.20 -10.39 -9.15
N ASN A 75 10.34 -10.96 -8.77
CA ASN A 75 11.62 -10.27 -8.87
C ASN A 75 12.21 -10.46 -10.27
N LEU A 76 12.51 -9.37 -10.95
CA LEU A 76 13.31 -9.40 -12.17
C LEU A 76 14.77 -9.18 -11.77
N VAL A 77 15.53 -10.27 -11.76
CA VAL A 77 16.94 -10.22 -11.40
C VAL A 77 17.72 -9.64 -12.57
N MET A 78 18.37 -8.52 -12.35
CA MET A 78 19.27 -7.88 -13.31
C MET A 78 20.72 -8.15 -12.94
N LYS A 79 21.59 -8.18 -13.95
CA LYS A 79 23.04 -8.33 -13.82
C LYS A 79 23.70 -7.18 -14.56
N LEU A 80 24.18 -6.20 -13.80
CA LEU A 80 24.94 -5.10 -14.37
C LEU A 80 26.24 -5.64 -15.00
N PRO A 81 26.72 -5.05 -16.11
CA PRO A 81 27.94 -5.48 -16.81
C PRO A 81 29.21 -4.96 -16.11
N ILE A 82 29.30 -5.24 -14.81
CA ILE A 82 30.33 -4.74 -13.88
C ILE A 82 31.08 -5.93 -13.29
N GLN A 83 32.41 -5.81 -13.17
CA GLN A 83 33.27 -6.87 -12.66
C GLN A 83 33.48 -6.75 -11.13
N GLU A 84 34.01 -7.81 -10.49
CA GLU A 84 34.40 -7.73 -9.08
C GLU A 84 35.50 -6.69 -8.90
N GLY A 85 35.40 -5.85 -7.86
CA GLY A 85 36.34 -4.75 -7.60
C GLY A 85 36.03 -3.44 -8.35
N GLU A 86 35.10 -3.45 -9.29
CA GLU A 86 34.73 -2.25 -10.06
C GLU A 86 33.64 -1.40 -9.42
N PHE A 87 33.12 -1.83 -8.28
CA PHE A 87 32.07 -1.16 -7.52
C PHE A 87 32.33 -1.27 -6.02
N LYS A 88 31.70 -0.37 -5.26
CA LYS A 88 31.68 -0.37 -3.81
C LYS A 88 30.23 -0.43 -3.33
N ILE A 89 29.96 -1.35 -2.41
CA ILE A 89 28.71 -1.38 -1.65
C ILE A 89 29.06 -1.00 -0.23
N VAL A 90 28.35 -0.02 0.33
CA VAL A 90 28.58 0.48 1.69
C VAL A 90 27.32 0.29 2.49
N ALA A 91 27.43 -0.24 3.71
CA ALA A 91 26.33 -0.24 4.66
C ALA A 91 26.24 1.14 5.29
N GLU A 92 25.26 1.92 4.84
CA GLU A 92 25.08 3.31 5.27
C GLU A 92 24.27 3.38 6.56
N ARG A 93 23.31 2.45 6.73
CA ARG A 93 22.48 2.33 7.93
C ARG A 93 21.87 0.93 8.03
N PRO A 94 21.30 0.56 9.19
CA PRO A 94 20.67 -0.74 9.38
C PRO A 94 19.71 -1.15 8.26
N GLY A 95 19.94 -2.34 7.69
CA GLY A 95 19.16 -2.91 6.59
C GLY A 95 19.29 -2.24 5.21
N HIS A 96 20.15 -1.22 5.05
CA HIS A 96 20.27 -0.46 3.80
C HIS A 96 21.73 -0.24 3.36
N VAL A 97 21.94 -0.15 2.05
CA VAL A 97 23.26 0.05 1.44
C VAL A 97 23.24 1.13 0.36
N SER A 98 24.37 1.76 0.11
CA SER A 98 24.63 2.50 -1.13
C SER A 98 25.45 1.64 -2.11
N TYR A 99 25.39 2.01 -3.39
CA TYR A 99 26.13 1.35 -4.46
C TYR A 99 26.81 2.40 -5.33
N MET A 100 28.11 2.27 -5.56
CA MET A 100 28.91 3.24 -6.31
C MET A 100 29.86 2.53 -7.28
N LEU A 101 30.01 3.06 -8.49
CA LEU A 101 31.02 2.57 -9.43
C LEU A 101 32.37 3.24 -9.18
N THR A 102 33.43 2.50 -9.50
CA THR A 102 34.77 3.08 -9.60
C THR A 102 34.94 3.84 -10.91
N MET A 103 35.86 4.81 -10.94
CA MET A 103 36.26 5.47 -12.19
C MET A 103 36.84 4.49 -13.21
N ALA A 104 37.56 3.46 -12.77
CA ALA A 104 38.06 2.39 -13.63
C ALA A 104 36.93 1.66 -14.36
N CYS A 105 35.84 1.34 -13.65
CA CYS A 105 34.63 0.78 -14.25
C CYS A 105 34.06 1.68 -15.34
N LYS A 106 33.97 3.00 -15.06
CA LYS A 106 33.43 3.97 -16.01
C LYS A 106 34.24 3.99 -17.31
N GLU A 107 35.56 4.07 -17.20
CA GLU A 107 36.45 4.09 -18.36
C GLU A 107 36.46 2.77 -19.14
N ARG A 108 36.32 1.62 -18.46
CA ARG A 108 36.16 0.33 -19.15
C ARG A 108 34.84 0.26 -19.91
N LEU A 109 33.73 0.66 -19.28
CA LEU A 109 32.41 0.62 -19.92
C LEU A 109 32.36 1.53 -21.15
N LYS A 110 32.98 2.71 -21.10
CA LYS A 110 33.13 3.60 -22.27
C LYS A 110 33.82 2.94 -23.47
N LYS A 111 34.75 2.02 -23.22
CA LYS A 111 35.51 1.33 -24.27
C LYS A 111 34.83 0.05 -24.77
N THR A 112 33.94 -0.54 -23.98
CA THR A 112 33.43 -1.91 -24.22
C THR A 112 31.93 -2.00 -24.50
N MET A 113 31.18 -0.94 -24.24
CA MET A 113 29.73 -0.91 -24.40
C MET A 113 29.32 0.00 -25.57
N ASP A 114 28.24 -0.36 -26.26
CA ASP A 114 27.62 0.51 -27.28
C ASP A 114 27.25 1.88 -26.68
N GLY A 115 27.42 2.95 -27.46
CA GLY A 115 27.20 4.31 -26.99
C GLY A 115 25.79 4.57 -26.44
N ARG A 116 24.76 3.95 -27.02
CA ARG A 116 23.36 4.12 -26.57
C ARG A 116 23.09 3.34 -25.28
N GLU A 117 23.54 2.08 -25.21
CA GLU A 117 23.45 1.28 -23.98
C GLU A 117 24.17 1.95 -22.82
N MET A 118 25.38 2.42 -23.07
CA MET A 118 26.21 3.13 -22.11
C MET A 118 25.52 4.40 -21.61
N HIS A 119 24.96 5.19 -22.52
CA HIS A 119 24.24 6.40 -22.16
C HIS A 119 23.01 6.09 -21.28
N CYS A 120 22.22 5.07 -21.62
CA CYS A 120 21.09 4.64 -20.79
C CYS A 120 21.56 4.14 -19.41
N LEU A 121 22.66 3.38 -19.35
CA LEU A 121 23.19 2.88 -18.07
C LEU A 121 23.63 4.02 -17.16
N PHE A 122 24.42 4.98 -17.66
CA PHE A 122 24.93 6.07 -16.82
C PHE A 122 23.88 7.09 -16.39
N LYS A 123 22.71 7.15 -17.05
CA LYS A 123 21.55 7.91 -16.56
C LYS A 123 21.04 7.43 -15.20
N LEU A 124 21.40 6.21 -14.79
CA LEU A 124 21.00 5.64 -13.52
C LEU A 124 21.96 5.99 -12.37
N PHE A 125 23.04 6.71 -12.67
CA PHE A 125 24.10 7.07 -11.73
C PHE A 125 24.26 8.58 -11.65
N THR A 126 24.55 9.08 -10.45
CA THR A 126 24.91 10.50 -10.25
C THR A 126 26.23 10.83 -10.96
N THR A 127 26.59 12.12 -11.01
CA THR A 127 27.92 12.57 -11.49
C THR A 127 29.06 11.87 -10.75
N ASP A 128 28.86 11.61 -9.46
CA ASP A 128 29.82 10.92 -8.57
C ASP A 128 29.69 9.39 -8.63
N LEU A 129 29.00 8.87 -9.65
CA LEU A 129 28.83 7.44 -9.92
C LEU A 129 28.07 6.66 -8.85
N LYS A 130 27.24 7.35 -8.05
CA LYS A 130 26.33 6.70 -7.09
C LYS A 130 25.08 6.22 -7.80
N PHE A 131 24.71 4.96 -7.59
CA PHE A 131 23.57 4.31 -8.27
C PHE A 131 22.26 4.57 -7.55
N MET A 132 21.30 5.16 -8.26
CA MET A 132 20.08 5.70 -7.66
C MET A 132 18.91 4.69 -7.73
N PRO A 133 18.35 4.26 -6.58
CA PRO A 133 17.16 3.42 -6.54
C PRO A 133 15.94 4.04 -7.25
N THR A 134 15.74 5.34 -7.10
CA THR A 134 14.65 6.11 -7.73
C THR A 134 14.75 6.06 -9.25
N TRP A 135 15.89 6.46 -9.81
CA TRP A 135 16.11 6.45 -11.26
C TRP A 135 16.07 5.05 -11.85
N TRP A 136 16.52 4.04 -11.09
CA TRP A 136 16.36 2.64 -11.47
C TRP A 136 14.90 2.21 -11.59
N ARG A 137 14.04 2.60 -10.64
CA ARG A 137 12.60 2.31 -10.71
C ARG A 137 11.94 3.04 -11.87
N GLU A 138 12.26 4.31 -12.07
CA GLU A 138 11.69 5.13 -13.15
C GLU A 138 12.07 4.59 -14.53
N TRP A 139 13.36 4.25 -14.71
CA TRP A 139 13.81 3.58 -15.93
C TRP A 139 13.07 2.26 -16.14
N PHE A 140 13.00 1.39 -15.12
CA PHE A 140 12.32 0.12 -15.23
C PHE A 140 10.83 0.29 -15.56
N GLN A 141 10.17 1.26 -14.94
CA GLN A 141 8.80 1.63 -15.26
C GLN A 141 8.67 2.04 -16.73
N SER A 142 9.59 2.86 -17.26
CA SER A 142 9.61 3.23 -18.67
C SER A 142 9.74 2.00 -19.59
N VAL A 143 10.54 1.00 -19.20
CA VAL A 143 10.66 -0.26 -19.95
C VAL A 143 9.33 -1.00 -19.98
N VAL A 144 8.67 -1.17 -18.83
CA VAL A 144 7.36 -1.84 -18.75
C VAL A 144 6.30 -1.07 -19.54
N ASP A 145 6.28 0.26 -19.44
CA ASP A 145 5.33 1.13 -20.13
C ASP A 145 5.44 1.02 -21.64
N LYS A 146 6.67 1.02 -22.16
CA LYS A 146 6.93 0.82 -23.60
C LYS A 146 6.54 -0.59 -24.04
N ALA A 147 6.86 -1.60 -23.23
CA ALA A 147 6.53 -2.98 -23.54
C ALA A 147 5.01 -3.20 -23.63
N LEU A 148 4.25 -2.60 -22.71
CA LEU A 148 2.78 -2.71 -22.69
C LEU A 148 2.10 -2.02 -23.89
N LYS A 149 2.70 -0.96 -24.45
CA LYS A 149 2.16 -0.34 -25.69
C LYS A 149 2.13 -1.29 -26.88
N ASN A 150 3.08 -2.22 -26.91
CA ASN A 150 3.21 -3.23 -27.97
C ASN A 150 2.75 -4.62 -27.50
N PHE A 151 2.17 -4.70 -26.30
CA PHE A 151 1.74 -5.97 -25.73
C PHE A 151 0.38 -6.36 -26.30
N THR A 152 0.36 -7.48 -27.00
CA THR A 152 -0.89 -8.12 -27.44
C THR A 152 -1.07 -9.41 -26.63
N PRO A 153 -2.13 -9.51 -25.80
CA PRO A 153 -2.44 -10.75 -25.11
C PRO A 153 -2.64 -11.90 -26.11
N PRO A 154 -2.21 -13.14 -25.78
CA PRO A 154 -2.54 -14.30 -26.59
C PRO A 154 -4.06 -14.47 -26.73
N CYS A 155 -4.54 -14.67 -27.97
CA CYS A 155 -5.94 -15.01 -28.22
C CYS A 155 -6.23 -16.47 -27.88
N ALA A 156 -7.48 -16.77 -27.53
CA ALA A 156 -8.01 -18.13 -27.50
C ALA A 156 -8.07 -18.73 -28.91
N GLU A 157 -8.26 -20.04 -28.99
CA GLU A 157 -8.36 -20.76 -30.27
C GLU A 157 -9.54 -20.27 -31.13
N ASP A 158 -10.58 -19.74 -30.48
CA ASP A 158 -11.75 -19.10 -31.10
C ASP A 158 -11.52 -17.62 -31.49
N GLY A 159 -10.32 -17.10 -31.28
CA GLY A 159 -9.97 -15.69 -31.55
C GLY A 159 -10.37 -14.72 -30.44
N SER A 160 -11.05 -15.16 -29.38
CA SER A 160 -11.44 -14.28 -28.26
C SER A 160 -10.25 -13.87 -27.40
N GLN A 161 -10.33 -12.68 -26.79
CA GLN A 161 -9.28 -12.17 -25.92
C GLN A 161 -9.32 -12.88 -24.56
N ARG A 162 -8.24 -13.59 -24.19
CA ARG A 162 -8.18 -14.38 -22.95
C ARG A 162 -8.13 -13.55 -21.68
N PHE A 163 -7.58 -12.33 -21.77
CA PHE A 163 -7.44 -11.40 -20.65
C PHE A 163 -7.02 -10.01 -21.16
N THR A 164 -7.23 -8.99 -20.35
CA THR A 164 -6.68 -7.65 -20.55
C THR A 164 -5.66 -7.32 -19.47
N VAL A 165 -4.69 -6.46 -19.77
CA VAL A 165 -3.63 -6.06 -18.83
C VAL A 165 -3.64 -4.55 -18.66
N HIS A 166 -3.79 -4.10 -17.43
CA HIS A 166 -3.66 -2.72 -17.01
C HIS A 166 -2.49 -2.60 -16.02
N GLN A 167 -2.10 -1.37 -15.67
CA GLN A 167 -0.97 -1.15 -14.77
C GLN A 167 -1.19 0.00 -13.80
N ARG A 168 -0.51 -0.06 -12.65
CA ARG A 168 -0.40 1.01 -11.66
C ARG A 168 0.96 0.96 -10.96
N ALA A 169 1.45 2.12 -10.53
CA ALA A 169 2.61 2.17 -9.64
C ALA A 169 2.19 1.86 -8.19
N SER A 170 2.89 0.94 -7.50
CA SER A 170 2.67 0.60 -6.09
C SER A 170 3.99 0.33 -5.37
N GLY A 171 4.48 1.32 -4.61
CA GLY A 171 5.73 1.18 -3.86
C GLY A 171 6.95 0.88 -4.75
N PRO A 172 7.82 -0.09 -4.40
CA PRO A 172 8.99 -0.45 -5.22
C PRO A 172 8.64 -1.29 -6.46
N ALA A 173 7.38 -1.73 -6.59
CA ALA A 173 6.91 -2.60 -7.65
C ALA A 173 6.17 -1.82 -8.75
N ARG A 174 6.24 -2.34 -9.97
CA ARG A 174 5.29 -2.03 -11.03
C ARG A 174 4.20 -3.11 -11.00
N THR A 175 3.01 -2.74 -10.55
CA THR A 175 1.88 -3.68 -10.45
C THR A 175 1.13 -3.75 -11.77
N LEU A 176 0.97 -4.95 -12.30
CA LEU A 176 0.08 -5.25 -13.41
C LEU A 176 -1.23 -5.82 -12.88
N PHE A 177 -2.34 -5.39 -13.46
CA PHE A 177 -3.68 -5.92 -13.21
C PHE A 177 -4.14 -6.67 -14.44
N VAL A 178 -4.25 -7.98 -14.33
CA VAL A 178 -4.74 -8.85 -15.38
C VAL A 178 -6.21 -9.13 -15.10
N TYR A 179 -7.10 -8.69 -15.99
CA TYR A 179 -8.53 -8.92 -15.87
C TYR A 179 -8.94 -10.08 -16.76
N LEU A 180 -9.65 -11.03 -16.17
CA LEU A 180 -10.12 -12.23 -16.85
C LEU A 180 -11.59 -12.05 -17.30
N PRO A 181 -12.07 -12.86 -18.28
CA PRO A 181 -13.44 -12.76 -18.78
C PRO A 181 -14.52 -12.98 -17.72
N ASP A 182 -14.20 -13.72 -16.65
CA ASP A 182 -15.07 -13.95 -15.50
C ASP A 182 -15.06 -12.79 -14.47
N HIS A 183 -14.50 -11.64 -14.84
CA HIS A 183 -14.30 -10.46 -14.00
C HIS A 183 -13.34 -10.65 -12.81
N SER A 184 -12.74 -11.83 -12.66
CA SER A 184 -11.67 -12.01 -11.68
C SER A 184 -10.40 -11.27 -12.11
N ARG A 185 -9.58 -10.89 -11.12
CA ARG A 185 -8.38 -10.09 -11.34
C ARG A 185 -7.17 -10.78 -10.75
N ILE A 186 -6.05 -10.74 -11.46
CA ILE A 186 -4.73 -11.15 -10.97
C ILE A 186 -3.83 -9.91 -10.86
N ASN A 187 -3.21 -9.73 -9.71
CA ASN A 187 -2.24 -8.68 -9.45
C ASN A 187 -0.81 -9.26 -9.59
N ILE A 188 0.05 -8.61 -10.36
CA ILE A 188 1.44 -9.05 -10.57
C ILE A 188 2.38 -7.90 -10.23
N ASP A 189 3.12 -8.03 -9.13
CA ASP A 189 4.09 -7.04 -8.67
C ASP A 189 5.48 -7.32 -9.25
N LEU A 190 5.92 -6.48 -10.18
CA LEU A 190 7.24 -6.58 -10.82
C LEU A 190 8.26 -5.71 -10.10
N VAL A 191 9.31 -6.31 -9.53
CA VAL A 191 10.36 -5.58 -8.81
C VAL A 191 11.72 -5.82 -9.46
N PRO A 192 12.41 -4.78 -9.97
CA PRO A 192 13.74 -4.93 -10.56
C PRO A 192 14.81 -4.96 -9.46
N VAL A 193 15.51 -6.08 -9.31
CA VAL A 193 16.48 -6.30 -8.22
C VAL A 193 17.88 -6.62 -8.75
N LEU A 194 18.90 -6.31 -7.97
CA LEU A 194 20.26 -6.80 -8.20
C LEU A 194 20.59 -7.93 -7.22
N GLU A 195 21.24 -8.98 -7.71
CA GLU A 195 21.63 -10.13 -6.91
C GLU A 195 23.15 -10.19 -6.74
N TYR A 196 23.58 -10.38 -5.50
CA TYR A 196 24.99 -10.48 -5.13
C TYR A 196 25.25 -11.74 -4.31
N ILE A 197 26.49 -12.20 -4.33
CA ILE A 197 26.94 -13.26 -3.42
C ILE A 197 27.23 -12.68 -2.04
N PHE A 198 27.09 -13.49 -1.01
CA PHE A 198 27.25 -13.04 0.38
C PHE A 198 28.66 -12.51 0.71
N LYS A 199 29.70 -12.92 -0.02
CA LYS A 199 31.05 -12.33 0.09
C LYS A 199 31.06 -10.82 -0.21
N GLN A 200 30.15 -10.37 -1.07
CA GLN A 200 29.99 -8.97 -1.47
C GLN A 200 29.09 -8.17 -0.52
N LEU A 201 28.52 -8.80 0.52
CA LEU A 201 27.80 -8.09 1.55
C LEU A 201 28.80 -7.27 2.39
N PRO A 202 28.56 -5.97 2.63
CA PRO A 202 29.45 -5.14 3.44
C PRO A 202 29.73 -5.77 4.81
N ALA A 203 30.92 -5.52 5.36
CA ALA A 203 31.37 -6.17 6.60
C ALA A 203 30.56 -5.69 7.82
N GLU A 204 30.02 -4.48 7.74
CA GLU A 204 29.23 -3.82 8.76
C GLU A 204 27.80 -4.37 8.84
N VAL A 205 27.31 -5.05 7.80
CA VAL A 205 26.00 -5.72 7.87
C VAL A 205 26.12 -6.96 8.77
N PRO A 206 25.28 -7.09 9.82
CA PRO A 206 25.37 -8.21 10.75
C PRO A 206 25.32 -9.57 10.04
N ARG A 207 26.35 -10.38 10.27
CA ARG A 207 26.45 -11.76 9.75
C ARG A 207 26.10 -12.74 10.85
N HIS A 208 24.81 -12.98 11.04
CA HIS A 208 24.37 -13.93 12.06
C HIS A 208 24.86 -15.36 11.75
N GLY A 209 25.37 -16.07 12.76
CA GLY A 209 25.94 -17.42 12.61
C GLY A 209 24.99 -18.42 11.96
N TRP A 210 23.68 -18.30 12.23
CA TRP A 210 22.65 -19.17 11.67
C TRP A 210 22.59 -19.15 10.13
N PHE A 211 23.00 -18.06 9.46
CA PHE A 211 23.10 -18.04 8.00
C PHE A 211 24.12 -19.03 7.47
N ASN A 212 25.26 -19.13 8.16
CA ASN A 212 26.34 -20.00 7.74
C ASN A 212 26.01 -21.48 7.99
N GLU A 213 25.26 -21.77 9.04
CA GLU A 213 24.74 -23.10 9.37
C GLU A 213 23.65 -23.53 8.37
N LEU A 214 22.76 -22.61 7.97
CA LEU A 214 21.58 -22.93 7.17
C LEU A 214 21.87 -23.04 5.66
N LEU A 215 22.78 -22.21 5.13
CA LEU A 215 23.01 -22.09 3.69
C LEU A 215 24.33 -22.74 3.26
N ARG A 216 24.26 -23.57 2.21
CA ARG A 216 25.47 -24.08 1.53
C ARG A 216 26.22 -22.93 0.86
N LYS A 217 27.53 -23.08 0.64
CA LYS A 217 28.40 -22.02 0.08
C LYS A 217 27.85 -21.38 -1.22
N GLY A 218 27.21 -22.16 -2.10
CA GLY A 218 26.61 -21.67 -3.35
C GLY A 218 25.21 -21.02 -3.22
N GLU A 219 24.54 -21.18 -2.07
CA GLU A 219 23.19 -20.68 -1.80
C GLU A 219 23.20 -19.31 -1.11
N LYS A 220 24.38 -18.81 -0.70
CA LYS A 220 24.54 -17.55 0.02
C LYS A 220 24.47 -16.36 -0.92
N ARG A 221 23.25 -15.97 -1.26
CA ARG A 221 22.93 -14.82 -2.11
C ARG A 221 21.99 -13.86 -1.40
N TRP A 222 22.10 -12.59 -1.73
CA TRP A 222 21.24 -11.53 -1.23
C TRP A 222 20.84 -10.60 -2.38
N LEU A 223 19.72 -9.91 -2.19
CA LEU A 223 19.15 -9.00 -3.16
C LEU A 223 19.25 -7.56 -2.67
N MET A 224 19.60 -6.67 -3.57
CA MET A 224 19.54 -5.23 -3.42
C MET A 224 18.24 -4.76 -4.08
N VAL A 225 17.30 -4.30 -3.26
CA VAL A 225 15.92 -3.95 -3.66
C VAL A 225 15.78 -2.43 -3.70
N PRO A 226 15.18 -1.83 -4.75
CA PRO A 226 15.08 -0.38 -4.88
C PRO A 226 13.94 0.18 -4.01
N LYS A 227 14.03 0.00 -2.70
CA LYS A 227 13.10 0.52 -1.71
C LYS A 227 13.85 1.40 -0.72
N PRO A 228 14.09 2.68 -1.04
CA PRO A 228 14.75 3.59 -0.13
C PRO A 228 13.92 3.83 1.13
N PRO A 229 14.56 4.18 2.25
CA PRO A 229 13.86 4.78 3.37
C PRO A 229 13.25 6.13 2.99
N LYS A 230 12.30 6.62 3.80
CA LYS A 230 11.54 7.85 3.50
C LYS A 230 12.43 9.10 3.44
N ASP A 231 13.56 9.08 4.14
CA ASP A 231 14.45 10.21 4.37
C ASP A 231 15.75 10.18 3.54
N ASP A 232 15.99 9.11 2.75
CA ASP A 232 17.19 9.01 1.92
C ASP A 232 16.94 8.14 0.69
N ASP A 233 16.76 8.79 -0.46
CA ASP A 233 16.39 8.15 -1.71
C ASP A 233 17.55 7.41 -2.42
N HIS A 234 18.78 7.59 -1.94
CA HIS A 234 19.98 6.96 -2.50
C HIS A 234 20.19 5.52 -2.02
N LEU A 235 19.45 5.10 -0.99
CA LEU A 235 19.71 3.84 -0.31
C LEU A 235 18.86 2.70 -0.87
N TRP A 236 19.50 1.55 -0.96
CA TRP A 236 18.89 0.30 -1.37
C TRP A 236 18.61 -0.56 -0.15
N ARG A 237 17.50 -1.29 -0.16
CA ARG A 237 17.16 -2.22 0.92
C ARG A 237 17.78 -3.59 0.66
N ILE A 238 18.40 -4.16 1.69
CA ILE A 238 18.94 -5.53 1.66
C ILE A 238 17.80 -6.53 1.87
N HIS A 239 17.81 -7.64 1.13
CA HIS A 239 16.82 -8.72 1.28
C HIS A 239 17.46 -10.10 1.07
N PHE A 240 17.06 -11.11 1.87
CA PHE A 240 17.65 -12.46 1.84
C PHE A 240 16.59 -13.57 1.58
N PRO A 241 15.87 -13.54 0.45
CA PRO A 241 14.75 -14.46 0.23
C PRO A 241 15.17 -15.94 0.20
N TYR A 242 16.41 -16.24 -0.22
CA TYR A 242 16.93 -17.62 -0.20
C TYR A 242 17.08 -18.17 1.21
N ALA A 243 17.57 -17.34 2.14
CA ALA A 243 17.69 -17.70 3.55
C ALA A 243 16.32 -17.96 4.17
N GLU A 244 15.33 -17.10 3.89
CA GLU A 244 13.96 -17.24 4.38
C GLU A 244 13.31 -18.54 3.90
N ARG A 245 13.39 -18.82 2.60
CA ARG A 245 12.85 -20.05 2.03
C ARG A 245 13.49 -21.28 2.66
N LYS A 246 14.80 -21.24 2.89
CA LYS A 246 15.52 -22.35 3.54
C LYS A 246 15.12 -22.52 5.01
N LEU A 247 14.93 -21.41 5.72
CA LEU A 247 14.57 -21.41 7.14
C LEU A 247 13.19 -22.05 7.39
N MET A 248 12.30 -21.95 6.40
CA MET A 248 10.96 -22.53 6.45
C MET A 248 10.83 -23.89 5.75
N LYS A 249 11.91 -24.41 5.14
CA LYS A 249 11.85 -25.59 4.28
C LYS A 249 11.72 -26.87 5.11
N ASP A 250 10.91 -27.81 4.64
CA ASP A 250 10.79 -29.18 5.18
C ASP A 250 10.35 -29.22 6.66
N LEU A 251 9.57 -28.22 7.10
CA LEU A 251 9.05 -28.08 8.46
C LEU A 251 7.53 -27.97 8.43
N GLU A 252 6.88 -29.02 8.91
CA GLU A 252 5.44 -29.25 8.73
C GLU A 252 4.60 -28.11 9.30
N CYS A 253 4.94 -27.59 10.49
CA CYS A 253 4.15 -26.57 11.19
C CYS A 253 4.42 -25.13 10.77
N ILE A 254 5.58 -24.78 10.19
CA ILE A 254 5.95 -23.36 9.98
C ILE A 254 4.95 -22.65 9.05
N LYS A 255 4.74 -23.19 7.84
CA LYS A 255 3.87 -22.55 6.85
C LYS A 255 2.41 -22.54 7.30
N PRO A 256 1.86 -23.64 7.86
CA PRO A 256 0.57 -23.62 8.54
C PRO A 256 0.46 -22.53 9.59
N THR A 257 1.40 -22.41 10.53
CA THR A 257 1.36 -21.39 11.57
C THR A 257 1.40 -19.97 10.98
N ILE A 258 2.26 -19.69 9.99
CA ILE A 258 2.28 -18.39 9.32
C ILE A 258 0.89 -18.07 8.70
N ARG A 259 0.26 -19.04 8.03
CA ARG A 259 -1.07 -18.87 7.43
C ARG A 259 -2.14 -18.56 8.50
N LEU A 260 -2.10 -19.24 9.64
CA LEU A 260 -3.01 -18.96 10.76
C LEU A 260 -2.82 -17.55 11.30
N ILE A 261 -1.59 -17.14 11.60
CA ILE A 261 -1.33 -15.79 12.14
C ILE A 261 -1.72 -14.71 11.12
N LYS A 262 -1.53 -14.95 9.81
CA LYS A 262 -2.02 -14.05 8.75
C LYS A 262 -3.55 -13.97 8.75
N ALA A 263 -4.25 -15.10 8.82
CA ALA A 263 -5.71 -15.11 8.89
C ALA A 263 -6.24 -14.36 10.12
N LEU A 264 -5.60 -14.53 11.27
CA LEU A 264 -5.94 -13.80 12.49
C LEU A 264 -5.75 -12.29 12.34
N ARG A 265 -4.60 -11.88 11.79
CA ARG A 265 -4.29 -10.49 11.48
C ARG A 265 -5.35 -9.90 10.55
N ASP A 266 -5.71 -10.60 9.47
CA ASP A 266 -6.65 -10.13 8.46
C ASP A 266 -8.07 -10.00 9.03
N LYS A 267 -8.51 -11.00 9.81
CA LYS A 267 -9.80 -10.95 10.52
C LYS A 267 -9.89 -9.76 11.46
N HIS A 268 -8.82 -9.46 12.19
CA HIS A 268 -8.78 -8.34 13.15
C HIS A 268 -8.30 -7.02 12.54
N LYS A 269 -8.06 -6.97 11.22
CA LYS A 269 -7.59 -5.78 10.49
C LYS A 269 -6.36 -5.11 11.14
N TRP A 270 -5.46 -5.91 11.70
CA TRP A 270 -4.25 -5.36 12.34
C TRP A 270 -3.30 -4.79 11.28
N ALA A 271 -2.77 -3.60 11.54
CA ALA A 271 -1.81 -2.90 10.67
C ALA A 271 -0.39 -3.54 10.70
N LEU A 272 -0.31 -4.85 10.52
CA LEU A 272 0.92 -5.63 10.47
C LEU A 272 1.16 -6.11 9.03
N ALA A 273 2.33 -5.80 8.47
CA ALA A 273 2.71 -6.34 7.17
C ALA A 273 2.82 -7.88 7.23
N SER A 274 2.51 -8.55 6.12
CA SER A 274 2.67 -10.02 5.99
C SER A 274 4.10 -10.46 6.31
N TYR A 275 5.08 -9.64 5.95
CA TYR A 275 6.47 -9.87 6.26
C TYR A 275 6.74 -9.81 7.77
N SER A 276 6.15 -8.87 8.52
CA SER A 276 6.29 -8.80 9.98
C SER A 276 5.76 -10.05 10.68
N VAL A 277 4.61 -10.57 10.23
CA VAL A 277 4.07 -11.86 10.73
C VAL A 277 5.02 -13.01 10.42
N LYS A 278 5.52 -13.10 9.18
CA LYS A 278 6.50 -14.12 8.76
C LYS A 278 7.76 -14.07 9.63
N THR A 279 8.29 -12.88 9.90
CA THR A 279 9.47 -12.64 10.75
C THR A 279 9.27 -13.16 12.17
N VAL A 280 8.10 -12.96 12.78
CA VAL A 280 7.83 -13.48 14.14
C VAL A 280 7.96 -15.00 14.20
N VAL A 281 7.38 -15.72 13.23
CA VAL A 281 7.48 -17.20 13.17
C VAL A 281 8.90 -17.66 12.85
N MET A 282 9.57 -17.01 11.91
CA MET A 282 10.96 -17.34 11.56
C MET A 282 11.93 -17.09 12.73
N ARG A 283 11.72 -16.04 13.52
CA ARG A 283 12.51 -15.79 14.74
C ARG A 283 12.25 -16.88 15.78
N HIS A 284 11.00 -17.27 15.96
CA HIS A 284 10.65 -18.40 16.82
C HIS A 284 11.33 -19.71 16.40
N ARG A 285 11.46 -19.97 15.08
CA ARG A 285 12.22 -21.10 14.52
C ARG A 285 13.72 -21.03 14.85
N LEU A 286 14.33 -19.86 14.82
CA LEU A 286 15.75 -19.74 15.18
C LEU A 286 16.02 -20.06 16.66
N GLU A 287 15.03 -19.80 17.53
CA GLU A 287 15.07 -20.11 18.95
C GLU A 287 14.68 -21.57 19.26
N HIS A 288 13.85 -22.20 18.41
CA HIS A 288 13.41 -23.59 18.51
C HIS A 288 13.95 -24.43 17.35
N ARG A 289 15.25 -24.75 17.39
CA ARG A 289 15.96 -25.39 16.26
C ARG A 289 15.57 -26.86 16.02
N SER A 290 15.04 -27.56 17.02
CA SER A 290 14.65 -28.97 16.92
C SER A 290 13.59 -29.17 15.85
N THR A 291 13.84 -30.04 14.87
CA THR A 291 12.85 -30.39 13.83
C THR A 291 11.61 -31.07 14.41
N VAL A 292 11.77 -31.82 15.51
CA VAL A 292 10.67 -32.50 16.22
C VAL A 292 9.63 -31.50 16.71
N TYR A 293 10.05 -30.32 17.19
CA TYR A 293 9.14 -29.26 17.64
C TYR A 293 8.18 -28.81 16.52
N TRP A 294 8.62 -28.85 15.27
CA TRP A 294 7.88 -28.38 14.11
C TRP A 294 7.13 -29.47 13.34
N GLN A 295 6.97 -30.67 13.93
CA GLN A 295 6.13 -31.75 13.39
C GLN A 295 4.65 -31.50 13.63
N ASN A 296 3.78 -32.00 12.75
CA ASN A 296 2.33 -31.77 12.74
C ASN A 296 1.63 -32.09 14.08
N LYS A 297 2.12 -33.09 14.83
CA LYS A 297 1.59 -33.44 16.15
C LYS A 297 1.70 -32.31 17.19
N ASN A 298 2.53 -31.28 16.92
CA ASN A 298 2.78 -30.15 17.81
C ASN A 298 2.11 -28.85 17.33
N ARG A 299 1.26 -28.89 16.29
CA ARG A 299 0.65 -27.69 15.68
C ARG A 299 -0.01 -26.78 16.70
N TRP A 300 -0.78 -27.34 17.63
CA TRP A 300 -1.42 -26.57 18.71
C TRP A 300 -0.42 -25.85 19.62
N THR A 301 0.64 -26.54 20.05
CA THR A 301 1.70 -25.97 20.90
C THR A 301 2.42 -24.85 20.17
N VAL A 302 2.84 -25.10 18.92
CA VAL A 302 3.53 -24.12 18.07
C VAL A 302 2.65 -22.88 17.85
N LEU A 303 1.35 -23.05 17.59
CA LEU A 303 0.42 -21.92 17.42
C LEU A 303 0.36 -21.06 18.70
N ASN A 304 0.18 -21.67 19.86
CA ASN A 304 0.10 -20.94 21.13
C ASN A 304 1.40 -20.20 21.45
N ASP A 305 2.56 -20.85 21.27
CA ASP A 305 3.85 -20.24 21.55
C ASP A 305 4.15 -19.06 20.61
N VAL A 306 3.77 -19.18 19.33
CA VAL A 306 3.88 -18.08 18.36
C VAL A 306 2.91 -16.95 18.68
N LEU A 307 1.68 -17.23 19.12
CA LEU A 307 0.73 -16.19 19.53
C LEU A 307 1.22 -15.42 20.76
N LYS A 308 1.76 -16.12 21.76
CA LYS A 308 2.42 -15.50 22.92
C LYS A 308 3.59 -14.64 22.49
N ARG A 309 4.46 -15.15 21.62
CA ARG A 309 5.55 -14.35 21.07
C ARG A 309 5.05 -13.10 20.37
N LEU A 310 4.04 -13.22 19.51
CA LEU A 310 3.47 -12.08 18.80
C LEU A 310 2.96 -11.05 19.79
N HIS A 311 2.25 -11.48 20.84
CA HIS A 311 1.83 -10.63 21.95
C HIS A 311 3.01 -9.90 22.58
N ASP A 312 4.05 -10.62 22.97
CA ASP A 312 5.19 -10.05 23.71
C ASP A 312 5.98 -9.04 22.87
N VAL A 313 6.16 -9.31 21.57
CA VAL A 313 6.90 -8.39 20.68
C VAL A 313 6.08 -7.16 20.30
N VAL A 314 4.75 -7.25 20.21
CA VAL A 314 3.90 -6.08 19.89
C VAL A 314 3.50 -5.29 21.12
N HIS A 315 3.50 -5.89 22.32
CA HIS A 315 3.17 -5.20 23.58
C HIS A 315 3.92 -3.87 23.72
N PRO A 316 3.35 -2.79 24.28
CA PRO A 316 4.00 -1.48 24.37
C PRO A 316 5.36 -1.46 25.06
N SER A 317 5.57 -2.32 26.06
CA SER A 317 6.87 -2.52 26.73
C SER A 317 7.79 -3.51 26.00
N GLY A 318 7.31 -4.16 24.95
CA GLY A 318 8.04 -5.15 24.17
C GLY A 318 9.04 -4.53 23.19
N PRO A 319 9.98 -5.34 22.66
CA PRO A 319 11.08 -4.87 21.80
C PRO A 319 10.65 -4.43 20.39
N GLY A 320 9.38 -4.61 20.02
CA GLY A 320 8.91 -4.50 18.65
C GLY A 320 9.26 -5.74 17.82
N ILE A 321 8.77 -5.80 16.58
CA ILE A 321 9.13 -6.87 15.64
C ILE A 321 10.44 -6.50 14.95
N ARG A 322 11.56 -7.08 15.39
CA ARG A 322 12.90 -6.82 14.82
C ARG A 322 13.18 -7.69 13.60
N SER A 323 13.83 -7.11 12.59
CA SER A 323 14.34 -7.83 11.41
C SER A 323 15.22 -9.02 11.83
N LEU A 324 15.19 -10.11 11.06
CA LEU A 324 16.04 -11.30 11.30
C LEU A 324 17.52 -11.05 11.01
N TYR A 325 17.82 -9.98 10.28
CA TYR A 325 19.13 -9.73 9.69
C TYR A 325 19.85 -8.56 10.33
N ASP A 326 19.10 -7.72 11.03
CA ASP A 326 19.60 -6.55 11.72
C ASP A 326 18.64 -6.22 12.85
N GLU A 327 19.04 -6.51 14.08
CA GLU A 327 18.15 -6.36 15.24
C GLU A 327 17.84 -4.90 15.57
N ASN A 328 18.59 -3.95 14.99
CA ASN A 328 18.32 -2.53 15.14
C ASN A 328 17.21 -2.05 14.21
N VAL A 329 16.75 -2.88 13.26
CA VAL A 329 15.66 -2.56 12.34
C VAL A 329 14.33 -3.08 12.88
N SER A 330 13.45 -2.18 13.30
CA SER A 330 12.04 -2.49 13.57
C SER A 330 11.26 -2.63 12.26
N LEU A 331 10.39 -3.64 12.19
CA LEU A 331 9.43 -3.87 11.10
C LEU A 331 8.06 -3.22 11.36
N ILE A 332 7.92 -2.54 12.50
CA ILE A 332 6.74 -1.74 12.87
C ILE A 332 7.16 -0.36 13.42
N PRO A 333 8.07 0.38 12.73
CA PRO A 333 8.63 1.63 13.27
C PRO A 333 7.56 2.73 13.42
N ASP A 334 6.58 2.75 12.52
CA ASP A 334 5.53 3.77 12.46
C ASP A 334 4.28 3.40 13.29
N MET A 335 4.30 2.25 14.00
CA MET A 335 3.14 1.79 14.77
C MET A 335 3.08 2.46 16.15
N SER A 336 1.97 3.18 16.41
CA SER A 336 1.78 3.88 17.68
C SER A 336 1.70 2.94 18.89
N LYS A 337 2.02 3.46 20.08
CA LYS A 337 1.89 2.71 21.34
C LYS A 337 0.46 2.22 21.58
N ASP A 338 -0.55 3.02 21.22
CA ASP A 338 -1.95 2.64 21.36
C ASP A 338 -2.34 1.51 20.41
N THR A 339 -1.92 1.59 19.15
CA THR A 339 -2.14 0.50 18.17
C THR A 339 -1.50 -0.80 18.66
N ARG A 340 -0.26 -0.71 19.17
CA ARG A 340 0.46 -1.83 19.79
C ARG A 340 -0.28 -2.41 20.99
N ASN A 341 -0.75 -1.55 21.89
CA ASN A 341 -1.50 -1.95 23.07
C ASN A 341 -2.82 -2.65 22.68
N ASN A 342 -3.55 -2.10 21.72
CA ASN A 342 -4.81 -2.68 21.24
C ASN A 342 -4.61 -4.09 20.66
N ILE A 343 -3.58 -4.27 19.83
CA ILE A 343 -3.22 -5.60 19.29
C ILE A 343 -2.83 -6.56 20.43
N ALA A 344 -1.99 -6.11 21.37
CA ALA A 344 -1.55 -6.93 22.49
C ALA A 344 -2.72 -7.35 23.39
N GLN A 345 -3.58 -6.43 23.81
CA GLN A 345 -4.76 -6.74 24.61
C GLN A 345 -5.69 -7.72 23.89
N ARG A 346 -5.88 -7.58 22.57
CA ARG A 346 -6.68 -8.52 21.78
C ARG A 346 -6.03 -9.91 21.74
N LEU A 347 -4.72 -10.00 21.53
CA LEU A 347 -3.98 -11.25 21.58
C LEU A 347 -4.05 -11.91 22.96
N GLN A 348 -3.93 -11.14 24.04
CA GLN A 348 -4.06 -11.66 25.40
C GLN A 348 -5.45 -12.23 25.67
N LYS A 349 -6.51 -11.55 25.21
CA LYS A 349 -7.88 -12.08 25.28
C LYS A 349 -8.02 -13.40 24.52
N ILE A 350 -7.49 -13.48 23.29
CA ILE A 350 -7.49 -14.72 22.49
C ILE A 350 -6.76 -15.84 23.24
N LEU A 351 -5.54 -15.58 23.72
CA LEU A 351 -4.74 -16.55 24.48
C LEU A 351 -5.48 -17.05 25.73
N ASN A 352 -6.14 -16.15 26.46
CA ASN A 352 -6.94 -16.51 27.64
C ASN A 352 -8.13 -17.41 27.28
N VAL A 353 -8.81 -17.14 26.16
CA VAL A 353 -9.90 -17.99 25.69
C VAL A 353 -9.36 -19.35 25.26
N LEU A 354 -8.31 -19.41 24.44
CA LEU A 354 -7.72 -20.68 23.97
C LEU A 354 -7.15 -21.54 25.10
N ALA A 355 -6.69 -20.92 26.18
CA ALA A 355 -6.21 -21.63 27.37
C ALA A 355 -7.36 -22.27 28.17
N ARG A 356 -8.54 -21.65 28.20
CA ARG A 356 -9.74 -22.16 28.90
C ARG A 356 -10.52 -23.14 28.04
N ASP A 357 -10.69 -22.80 26.75
CA ASP A 357 -11.49 -23.53 25.79
C ASP A 357 -10.81 -23.48 24.41
N SER A 358 -10.12 -24.57 24.08
CA SER A 358 -9.42 -24.69 22.81
C SER A 358 -10.36 -24.91 21.61
N ASP A 359 -11.61 -25.31 21.85
CA ASP A 359 -12.54 -25.63 20.76
C ASP A 359 -13.02 -24.35 20.06
N ARG A 360 -12.92 -23.21 20.75
CA ARG A 360 -13.22 -21.87 20.23
C ARG A 360 -12.17 -21.31 19.27
N VAL A 361 -11.11 -22.07 18.97
CA VAL A 361 -10.06 -21.62 18.03
C VAL A 361 -10.65 -21.18 16.68
N CYS A 362 -11.63 -21.92 16.15
CA CYS A 362 -12.28 -21.57 14.88
C CYS A 362 -12.89 -20.16 14.88
N GLU A 363 -13.42 -19.69 16.02
CA GLU A 363 -14.02 -18.37 16.16
C GLU A 363 -13.03 -17.23 15.94
N PHE A 364 -11.72 -17.46 16.03
CA PHE A 364 -10.70 -16.43 15.85
C PHE A 364 -10.08 -16.43 14.46
N PHE A 365 -10.21 -17.51 13.69
CA PHE A 365 -9.56 -17.64 12.37
C PHE A 365 -10.54 -17.73 11.21
N LEU A 366 -11.77 -18.20 11.43
CA LEU A 366 -12.81 -18.30 10.41
C LEU A 366 -13.82 -17.18 10.59
N GLU A 367 -14.32 -16.64 9.48
CA GLU A 367 -15.52 -15.80 9.51
C GLU A 367 -16.68 -16.67 10.02
N THR A 368 -17.51 -16.14 10.92
CA THR A 368 -18.77 -16.81 11.25
C THR A 368 -19.56 -16.85 9.95
N THR A 369 -19.78 -18.04 9.41
CA THR A 369 -20.77 -18.22 8.36
C THR A 369 -22.10 -17.87 9.01
N ASP A 370 -22.61 -16.67 8.75
CA ASP A 370 -23.97 -16.30 9.08
C ASP A 370 -24.89 -17.17 8.22
N SER A 371 -25.20 -18.36 8.73
CA SER A 371 -26.24 -19.22 8.22
C SER A 371 -27.28 -19.40 9.31
N ALA A 372 -28.45 -18.80 9.05
CA ALA A 372 -29.77 -19.13 9.56
C ALA A 372 -30.07 -18.83 11.05
N SER A 373 -30.85 -17.74 11.24
CA SER A 373 -31.95 -17.61 12.20
C SER A 373 -31.88 -18.39 13.52
N VAL A 374 -31.42 -17.73 14.59
CA VAL A 374 -32.10 -17.78 15.89
C VAL A 374 -32.06 -16.38 16.48
N ALA A 375 -33.22 -15.74 16.55
CA ALA A 375 -33.42 -14.53 17.32
C ALA A 375 -33.37 -14.88 18.81
N SER A 376 -32.47 -14.25 19.55
CA SER A 376 -32.71 -13.93 20.96
C SER A 376 -31.82 -12.75 21.36
N ASN A 377 -32.50 -11.68 21.76
CA ASN A 377 -31.99 -10.40 22.21
C ASN A 377 -30.90 -10.53 23.28
N VAL A 378 -29.74 -9.92 23.02
CA VAL A 378 -28.94 -9.24 24.05
C VAL A 378 -28.33 -8.01 23.37
N GLU A 379 -28.77 -6.84 23.81
CA GLU A 379 -28.12 -5.56 23.53
C GLU A 379 -26.73 -5.55 24.15
N GLU A 380 -25.68 -5.40 23.33
CA GLU A 380 -24.40 -4.91 23.83
C GLU A 380 -23.78 -3.95 22.81
N ASN A 381 -23.62 -2.72 23.27
CA ASN A 381 -22.94 -1.62 22.59
C ASN A 381 -21.48 -1.99 22.26
N LEU A 382 -21.14 -1.94 20.97
CA LEU A 382 -19.76 -1.78 20.54
C LEU A 382 -19.70 -0.70 19.45
N CYS A 383 -19.04 0.39 19.84
CA CYS A 383 -18.72 1.53 18.99
C CYS A 383 -17.56 1.12 18.07
N ASP A 384 -17.87 0.86 16.80
CA ASP A 384 -16.86 0.56 15.78
C ASP A 384 -16.22 1.87 15.29
N GLN A 385 -14.92 2.00 15.52
CA GLN A 385 -14.09 2.99 14.85
C GLN A 385 -13.72 2.49 13.44
N LEU A 386 -14.22 3.20 12.43
CA LEU A 386 -13.92 2.98 11.01
C LEU A 386 -12.58 3.62 10.62
N VAL A 387 -11.65 2.79 10.15
CA VAL A 387 -10.49 3.23 9.36
C VAL A 387 -10.93 3.32 7.90
N ILE A 388 -11.00 4.54 7.38
CA ILE A 388 -11.37 4.86 6.00
C ILE A 388 -10.25 4.48 5.04
N SER A 389 -10.53 3.61 4.08
CA SER A 389 -9.75 3.50 2.84
C SER A 389 -10.45 4.32 1.75
N SER A 390 -10.00 5.55 1.52
CA SER A 390 -10.48 6.35 0.39
C SER A 390 -9.42 6.39 -0.72
N ALA A 391 -9.84 6.08 -1.94
CA ALA A 391 -9.13 6.50 -3.14
C ALA A 391 -9.55 7.96 -3.40
N SER A 392 -8.63 8.90 -3.25
CA SER A 392 -8.82 10.29 -3.63
C SER A 392 -7.79 10.69 -4.68
N THR A 393 -8.24 11.48 -5.66
CA THR A 393 -7.36 12.26 -6.54
C THR A 393 -7.38 13.70 -6.03
N THR A 394 -6.27 14.14 -5.44
CA THR A 394 -6.07 15.52 -4.98
C THR A 394 -5.22 16.24 -6.01
N GLU A 395 -5.77 17.26 -6.66
CA GLU A 395 -4.97 18.21 -7.43
C GLU A 395 -4.69 19.44 -6.56
N VAL A 396 -3.41 19.73 -6.32
CA VAL A 396 -2.95 20.96 -5.68
C VAL A 396 -2.68 21.96 -6.80
N CYS A 397 -3.36 23.11 -6.77
CA CYS A 397 -3.10 24.17 -7.74
C CYS A 397 -1.81 24.92 -7.37
N GLU A 398 -0.78 24.81 -8.20
CA GLU A 398 0.42 25.64 -8.11
C GLU A 398 0.14 27.07 -8.61
N THR A 399 0.61 28.07 -7.87
CA THR A 399 0.59 29.47 -8.28
C THR A 399 1.69 29.75 -9.30
N PRO A 400 1.41 30.34 -10.48
CA PRO A 400 2.45 30.73 -11.42
C PRO A 400 3.20 31.98 -10.91
N SER A 401 4.52 31.86 -10.81
CA SER A 401 5.44 32.99 -10.63
C SER A 401 5.60 33.76 -11.94
N SER A 402 5.42 35.08 -11.87
CA SER A 402 5.45 36.04 -12.99
C SER A 402 6.70 35.96 -13.87
N PRO A 403 6.59 36.19 -15.20
CA PRO A 403 7.74 36.49 -16.05
C PRO A 403 7.90 38.00 -16.30
N GLY A 404 9.14 38.37 -16.57
CA GLY A 404 9.58 39.72 -16.83
C GLY A 404 9.17 40.31 -18.19
N ILE A 405 9.37 41.62 -18.22
CA ILE A 405 9.23 42.64 -19.26
C ILE A 405 9.73 42.19 -20.65
N GLY A 406 8.97 42.52 -21.71
CA GLY A 406 9.48 42.55 -23.09
C GLY A 406 8.47 42.66 -24.25
N SER A 407 7.92 43.85 -24.49
CA SER A 407 7.68 44.49 -25.83
C SER A 407 6.94 43.78 -27.00
N VAL A 408 5.71 44.25 -27.27
CA VAL A 408 5.12 44.78 -28.55
C VAL A 408 5.45 44.08 -29.89
N VAL A 409 4.43 43.58 -30.61
CA VAL A 409 3.86 44.12 -31.88
C VAL A 409 2.44 43.56 -32.15
N ASP A 410 1.61 44.47 -32.67
CA ASP A 410 0.22 44.51 -33.13
C ASP A 410 -0.35 43.38 -34.03
N GLY A 411 -1.69 43.29 -34.07
CA GLY A 411 -2.41 42.50 -35.08
C GLY A 411 -3.90 42.24 -34.78
N MET A 412 -4.75 43.20 -35.17
CA MET A 412 -6.22 43.24 -35.09
C MET A 412 -6.99 42.07 -35.73
N ILE A 413 -8.20 41.82 -35.21
CA ILE A 413 -9.56 41.76 -35.83
C ILE A 413 -10.45 40.97 -34.84
N GLY A 414 -11.38 41.59 -34.10
CA GLY A 414 -12.75 41.93 -34.54
C GLY A 414 -13.66 40.72 -34.32
N GLU A 415 -14.51 40.66 -33.30
CA GLU A 415 -15.90 41.12 -33.41
C GLU A 415 -16.57 41.43 -32.04
N ARG A 416 -17.71 42.11 -32.15
CA ARG A 416 -18.34 43.04 -31.20
C ARG A 416 -19.36 42.41 -30.23
N PRO A 417 -19.79 43.17 -29.20
CA PRO A 417 -20.44 42.67 -27.99
C PRO A 417 -21.97 42.80 -28.00
N CYS A 418 -22.65 42.00 -27.17
CA CYS A 418 -24.01 42.28 -26.70
C CYS A 418 -23.97 42.84 -25.27
N ARG A 419 -24.65 43.98 -25.10
CA ARG A 419 -24.80 44.72 -23.83
C ARG A 419 -25.66 43.99 -22.80
N PRO A 420 -25.50 44.32 -21.50
CA PRO A 420 -26.19 43.69 -20.38
C PRO A 420 -27.54 44.37 -20.09
N LEU A 421 -28.47 43.59 -19.54
CA LEU A 421 -29.64 44.11 -18.84
C LEU A 421 -29.29 44.31 -17.35
N LEU A 422 -29.57 45.53 -16.88
CA LEU A 422 -29.51 45.97 -15.48
C LEU A 422 -30.42 45.12 -14.58
N GLY A 423 -29.93 44.80 -13.38
CA GLY A 423 -30.77 44.33 -12.28
C GLY A 423 -29.98 44.07 -11.00
N SER A 424 -30.06 45.03 -10.07
CA SER A 424 -29.63 44.96 -8.66
C SER A 424 -28.12 44.85 -8.36
N THR A 425 -27.52 46.03 -8.11
CA THR A 425 -26.41 46.23 -7.20
C THR A 425 -26.75 45.68 -5.81
N VAL A 426 -26.11 44.57 -5.42
CA VAL A 426 -25.88 44.25 -4.01
C VAL A 426 -24.43 44.56 -3.73
N ASN A 427 -24.21 45.44 -2.75
CA ASN A 427 -22.90 45.85 -2.26
C ASN A 427 -21.97 44.65 -2.08
N ALA A 428 -20.85 44.66 -2.82
CA ALA A 428 -19.70 43.82 -2.50
C ALA A 428 -19.08 44.35 -1.19
N LEU A 429 -19.68 43.95 -0.07
CA LEU A 429 -19.03 44.01 1.23
C LEU A 429 -17.75 43.18 1.16
N ALA A 430 -16.64 43.79 1.55
CA ALA A 430 -15.35 43.16 1.67
C ALA A 430 -15.44 41.96 2.64
N CYS A 431 -15.68 40.75 2.12
CA CYS A 431 -15.49 39.51 2.87
C CYS A 431 -13.99 39.24 2.99
N GLY A 432 -13.34 39.92 3.93
CA GLY A 432 -11.97 39.63 4.32
C GLY A 432 -11.85 38.22 4.92
N ASN A 433 -10.87 37.46 4.44
CA ASN A 433 -10.21 36.33 5.11
C ASN A 433 -11.10 35.21 5.69
N ALA A 434 -12.21 34.86 5.04
CA ALA A 434 -12.99 33.67 5.40
C ALA A 434 -12.56 32.43 4.57
N ILE A 435 -12.60 31.25 5.19
CA ILE A 435 -12.52 29.97 4.45
C ILE A 435 -13.93 29.57 4.08
N VAL A 436 -14.15 29.32 2.80
CA VAL A 436 -15.43 28.86 2.29
C VAL A 436 -15.26 27.45 1.75
N VAL A 437 -15.98 26.51 2.33
CA VAL A 437 -16.07 25.14 1.83
C VAL A 437 -17.37 25.01 1.05
N ARG A 438 -17.25 24.63 -0.22
CA ARG A 438 -18.39 24.29 -1.07
C ARG A 438 -18.41 22.79 -1.31
N GLN A 439 -19.59 22.21 -1.17
CA GLN A 439 -19.83 20.81 -1.45
C GLN A 439 -20.94 20.70 -2.48
N LYS A 440 -20.65 20.00 -3.57
CA LYS A 440 -21.63 19.60 -4.58
C LYS A 440 -21.78 18.09 -4.55
N VAL A 441 -22.98 17.61 -4.32
CA VAL A 441 -23.29 16.17 -4.35
C VAL A 441 -24.01 15.86 -5.66
N VAL A 442 -23.55 14.83 -6.36
CA VAL A 442 -24.13 14.34 -7.60
C VAL A 442 -24.47 12.87 -7.40
N CYS A 443 -25.73 12.51 -7.62
CA CYS A 443 -26.19 11.13 -7.61
C CYS A 443 -26.74 10.82 -9.00
N SER A 444 -26.17 9.81 -9.67
CA SER A 444 -26.44 9.52 -11.08
C SER A 444 -27.79 8.83 -11.34
N ASP A 445 -28.46 8.33 -10.29
CA ASP A 445 -29.55 7.37 -10.43
C ASP A 445 -30.92 7.92 -9.95
N LEU A 446 -31.05 9.23 -9.72
CA LEU A 446 -32.24 9.83 -9.07
C LEU A 446 -33.31 10.40 -10.02
N GLU A 447 -33.18 10.28 -11.34
CA GLU A 447 -34.11 10.95 -12.26
C GLU A 447 -35.50 10.30 -12.35
N HIS A 448 -35.70 9.07 -11.85
CA HIS A 448 -36.98 8.39 -11.90
C HIS A 448 -37.25 7.56 -10.64
N GLU A 449 -37.81 8.17 -9.60
CA GLU A 449 -38.83 7.60 -8.71
C GLU A 449 -39.05 8.49 -7.47
N ASN A 450 -40.30 8.87 -7.20
CA ASN A 450 -40.76 9.73 -6.10
C ASN A 450 -40.60 9.13 -4.68
N GLY A 451 -39.61 8.28 -4.45
CA GLY A 451 -39.45 7.50 -3.22
C GLY A 451 -38.18 7.74 -2.42
N CYS A 452 -37.20 8.50 -2.93
CA CYS A 452 -35.91 8.64 -2.26
C CYS A 452 -35.88 9.81 -1.25
N ASN A 453 -36.66 9.70 -0.18
CA ASN A 453 -36.37 10.42 1.06
C ASN A 453 -35.71 9.37 1.94
N ASP A 454 -34.42 9.46 2.25
CA ASP A 454 -34.03 9.72 3.64
C ASP A 454 -32.51 9.53 3.79
N ALA A 455 -31.70 10.40 3.19
CA ALA A 455 -30.27 10.46 3.47
C ALA A 455 -29.92 11.86 3.96
N GLN A 456 -29.44 11.97 5.19
CA GLN A 456 -28.91 13.21 5.75
C GLN A 456 -27.40 13.28 5.46
N VAL A 457 -26.95 14.38 4.86
CA VAL A 457 -25.54 14.68 4.64
C VAL A 457 -25.12 15.77 5.61
N THR A 458 -24.17 15.45 6.47
CA THR A 458 -23.57 16.41 7.41
C THR A 458 -22.14 16.69 6.97
N LEU A 459 -21.78 17.97 6.87
CA LEU A 459 -20.43 18.42 6.60
C LEU A 459 -19.94 19.20 7.82
N CYS A 460 -18.81 18.78 8.37
CA CYS A 460 -18.16 19.39 9.52
C CYS A 460 -16.76 19.90 9.12
N ILE A 461 -16.34 21.00 9.72
CA ILE A 461 -14.98 21.52 9.67
C ILE A 461 -14.43 21.43 11.08
N LEU A 462 -13.38 20.64 11.27
CA LEU A 462 -12.71 20.46 12.56
C LEU A 462 -11.31 21.09 12.50
N ALA A 463 -10.86 21.65 13.63
CA ALA A 463 -9.46 21.93 13.87
C ALA A 463 -8.70 20.67 14.34
N ASP A 464 -7.37 20.75 14.40
CA ASP A 464 -6.53 19.67 14.93
C ASP A 464 -6.95 19.31 16.38
N GLY A 465 -7.12 18.02 16.66
CA GLY A 465 -7.71 17.52 17.92
C GLY A 465 -9.24 17.41 17.95
N ASP A 466 -9.90 17.31 16.80
CA ASP A 466 -11.35 17.09 16.63
C ASP A 466 -12.25 18.20 17.19
N HIS A 467 -11.73 19.43 17.33
CA HIS A 467 -12.52 20.58 17.75
C HIS A 467 -13.42 21.08 16.61
N LEU A 468 -14.74 21.01 16.77
CA LEU A 468 -15.72 21.44 15.76
C LEU A 468 -15.72 22.96 15.59
N LEU A 469 -15.33 23.43 14.40
CA LEU A 469 -15.37 24.84 14.02
C LEU A 469 -16.70 25.21 13.38
N ALA A 470 -17.22 24.37 12.49
CA ALA A 470 -18.48 24.63 11.81
C ALA A 470 -19.13 23.32 11.34
N GLU A 471 -20.45 23.29 11.32
CA GLU A 471 -21.24 22.16 10.84
C GLU A 471 -22.44 22.64 10.02
N THR A 472 -22.79 21.89 8.98
CA THR A 472 -24.09 22.01 8.32
C THR A 472 -24.65 20.64 7.98
N SER A 473 -25.97 20.52 7.91
CA SER A 473 -26.66 19.28 7.56
C SER A 473 -27.80 19.56 6.59
N CYS A 474 -27.97 18.72 5.58
CA CYS A 474 -29.10 18.78 4.63
C CYS A 474 -29.64 17.37 4.33
N SER A 475 -30.82 17.29 3.71
CA SER A 475 -31.23 16.07 2.99
C SER A 475 -30.51 15.99 1.64
N LEU A 476 -30.10 14.78 1.24
CA LEU A 476 -29.39 14.52 -0.02
C LEU A 476 -30.15 15.06 -1.24
N CYS A 477 -31.48 14.93 -1.25
CA CYS A 477 -32.34 15.40 -2.34
C CYS A 477 -32.50 16.94 -2.38
N GLY A 478 -32.25 17.64 -1.27
CA GLY A 478 -32.24 19.11 -1.22
C GLY A 478 -30.86 19.73 -1.51
N CYS A 479 -29.83 18.90 -1.75
CA CYS A 479 -28.45 19.32 -1.68
C CYS A 479 -27.76 19.39 -3.05
N GLN A 480 -28.05 20.45 -3.82
CA GLN A 480 -27.27 20.71 -5.02
C GLN A 480 -25.95 21.44 -4.73
N ASP A 481 -25.91 22.30 -3.70
CA ASP A 481 -24.69 23.01 -3.27
C ASP A 481 -24.77 23.41 -1.77
N GLN A 482 -24.02 22.73 -0.88
CA GLN A 482 -23.82 23.23 0.49
C GLN A 482 -22.66 24.23 0.54
N ARG A 483 -22.79 25.23 1.42
CA ARG A 483 -21.74 26.19 1.73
C ARG A 483 -21.57 26.28 3.24
N ILE A 484 -20.35 26.07 3.70
CA ILE A 484 -19.93 26.36 5.09
C ILE A 484 -18.86 27.45 5.03
N GLU A 485 -18.95 28.40 5.95
CA GLU A 485 -17.99 29.48 6.09
C GLU A 485 -17.40 29.48 7.50
N VAL A 486 -16.08 29.52 7.60
CA VAL A 486 -15.36 29.67 8.87
C VAL A 486 -14.80 31.07 8.90
N SER A 487 -15.18 31.84 9.93
CA SER A 487 -14.69 33.20 10.11
C SER A 487 -13.23 33.21 10.57
N LYS A 488 -12.56 34.33 10.32
CA LYS A 488 -11.17 34.54 10.73
C LYS A 488 -11.00 34.41 12.25
N ASP A 489 -11.92 34.96 13.03
CA ASP A 489 -11.85 34.93 14.50
C ASP A 489 -11.83 33.50 15.07
N MET A 490 -12.50 32.56 14.39
CA MET A 490 -12.48 31.14 14.76
C MET A 490 -11.15 30.45 14.45
N LEU A 491 -10.42 30.94 13.43
CA LEU A 491 -9.12 30.42 13.03
C LEU A 491 -7.96 31.04 13.82
N ASP A 492 -8.08 32.32 14.20
CA ASP A 492 -7.07 33.06 14.96
C ASP A 492 -6.88 32.48 16.39
N GLY A 493 -7.88 31.74 16.90
CA GLY A 493 -7.78 31.00 18.17
C GLY A 493 -6.96 29.71 18.12
N LEU A 494 -6.52 29.25 16.93
CA LEU A 494 -5.76 28.01 16.77
C LEU A 494 -4.25 28.28 16.94
N THR A 495 -3.67 27.79 18.03
CA THR A 495 -2.31 28.18 18.49
C THR A 495 -1.15 27.34 17.92
N VAL A 496 -1.44 26.29 17.16
CA VAL A 496 -0.46 25.28 16.66
C VAL A 496 -0.62 25.16 15.13
N PRO A 497 0.40 24.73 14.34
CA PRO A 497 0.19 24.37 12.93
C PRO A 497 -0.92 23.31 12.80
N SER A 498 -2.10 23.78 12.39
CA SER A 498 -3.34 23.00 12.38
C SER A 498 -3.68 22.54 10.96
N PHE A 499 -4.14 21.31 10.85
CA PHE A 499 -4.91 20.86 9.69
C PHE A 499 -6.36 21.25 9.89
N LEU A 500 -7.05 21.60 8.80
CA LEU A 500 -8.51 21.58 8.78
C LEU A 500 -8.95 20.18 8.36
N VAL A 501 -9.74 19.52 9.21
CA VAL A 501 -10.34 18.22 8.90
C VAL A 501 -11.76 18.48 8.42
N LEU A 502 -12.00 18.25 7.13
CA LEU A 502 -13.32 18.29 6.54
C LEU A 502 -13.90 16.89 6.65
N LYS A 503 -14.90 16.73 7.51
CA LYS A 503 -15.58 15.47 7.76
C LYS A 503 -16.95 15.53 7.11
N GLN A 504 -17.25 14.56 6.26
CA GLN A 504 -18.58 14.41 5.69
C GLN A 504 -19.15 13.08 6.16
N SER A 505 -20.35 13.09 6.73
CA SER A 505 -21.07 11.89 7.13
C SER A 505 -22.41 11.79 6.39
N PHE A 506 -22.75 10.56 6.03
CA PHE A 506 -24.02 10.21 5.40
C PHE A 506 -24.80 9.34 6.36
N LYS A 507 -26.02 9.74 6.72
CA LYS A 507 -26.90 8.95 7.58
C LYS A 507 -28.19 8.64 6.83
N LEU A 508 -28.43 7.36 6.59
CA LEU A 508 -29.71 6.89 6.06
C LEU A 508 -30.77 6.92 7.17
N THR A 509 -31.87 7.63 6.95
CA THR A 509 -32.99 7.80 7.88
C THR A 509 -34.23 7.01 7.43
N GLY A 510 -34.11 5.73 7.06
CA GLY A 510 -35.25 4.96 6.55
C GLY A 510 -35.02 3.45 6.45
N LYS A 511 -36.04 2.69 6.03
CA LYS A 511 -35.91 1.23 5.79
C LYS A 511 -35.06 0.97 4.55
N VAL A 512 -34.17 -0.01 4.70
CA VAL A 512 -33.30 -0.66 3.71
C VAL A 512 -33.58 -0.30 2.24
N ALA A 513 -32.76 0.60 1.70
CA ALA A 513 -32.63 0.83 0.27
C ALA A 513 -31.49 -0.03 -0.33
N PRO A 514 -31.50 -0.31 -1.65
CA PRO A 514 -30.34 -0.85 -2.35
C PRO A 514 -29.14 0.11 -2.27
N PRO A 515 -27.90 -0.39 -2.44
CA PRO A 515 -26.71 0.46 -2.40
C PRO A 515 -26.81 1.61 -3.40
N GLN A 516 -26.57 2.84 -2.95
CA GLN A 516 -26.60 4.03 -3.80
C GLN A 516 -25.19 4.57 -4.03
N SER A 517 -24.86 4.83 -5.30
CA SER A 517 -23.60 5.47 -5.66
C SER A 517 -23.73 6.99 -5.51
N VAL A 518 -22.85 7.60 -4.72
CA VAL A 518 -22.82 9.04 -4.48
C VAL A 518 -21.46 9.59 -4.87
N GLN A 519 -21.46 10.61 -5.74
CA GLN A 519 -20.28 11.39 -6.04
C GLN A 519 -20.34 12.71 -5.27
N THR A 520 -19.35 13.00 -4.42
CA THR A 520 -19.22 14.32 -3.79
C THR A 520 -18.01 15.06 -4.33
N ARG A 521 -18.18 16.34 -4.68
CA ARG A 521 -17.10 17.26 -5.01
C ARG A 521 -16.97 18.30 -3.89
N LEU A 522 -15.78 18.37 -3.31
CA LEU A 522 -15.45 19.32 -2.25
C LEU A 522 -14.46 20.34 -2.79
N THR A 523 -14.77 21.61 -2.64
CA THR A 523 -13.89 22.72 -2.98
C THR A 523 -13.68 23.59 -1.76
N VAL A 524 -12.43 23.70 -1.33
CA VAL A 524 -12.02 24.60 -0.25
C VAL A 524 -11.47 25.86 -0.88
N MET A 525 -12.01 27.01 -0.51
CA MET A 525 -11.60 28.31 -1.02
C MET A 525 -11.09 29.19 0.11
N LYS A 526 -10.06 29.98 -0.19
CA LYS A 526 -9.60 31.09 0.64
C LYS A 526 -9.56 32.32 -0.25
N GLU A 527 -10.24 33.39 0.17
CA GLU A 527 -10.28 34.66 -0.58
C GLU A 527 -10.72 34.46 -2.05
N GLY A 528 -11.69 33.57 -2.27
CA GLY A 528 -12.20 33.23 -3.60
C GLY A 528 -11.30 32.34 -4.46
N LYS A 529 -10.09 31.99 -4.00
CA LYS A 529 -9.16 31.08 -4.70
C LYS A 529 -9.29 29.64 -4.17
N PRO A 530 -9.37 28.62 -5.03
CA PRO A 530 -9.43 27.23 -4.59
C PRO A 530 -8.08 26.78 -4.01
N LEU A 531 -8.07 26.34 -2.76
CA LEU A 531 -6.93 25.71 -2.10
C LEU A 531 -6.87 24.21 -2.38
N VAL A 532 -8.03 23.55 -2.33
CA VAL A 532 -8.16 22.11 -2.56
C VAL A 532 -9.43 21.84 -3.34
N LYS A 533 -9.32 21.01 -4.38
CA LYS A 533 -10.44 20.38 -5.06
C LYS A 533 -10.27 18.87 -4.94
N THR A 534 -11.28 18.20 -4.42
CA THR A 534 -11.27 16.75 -4.29
C THR A 534 -12.63 16.17 -4.65
N CYS A 535 -12.63 14.96 -5.18
CA CYS A 535 -13.82 14.24 -5.55
C CYS A 535 -13.81 12.86 -4.87
N PHE A 536 -14.93 12.51 -4.24
CA PHE A 536 -15.16 11.23 -3.59
C PHE A 536 -16.24 10.48 -4.35
N TYR A 537 -16.03 9.17 -4.50
CA TYR A 537 -17.04 8.23 -4.95
C TYR A 537 -17.31 7.28 -3.78
N LEU A 538 -18.55 7.26 -3.33
CA LEU A 538 -19.00 6.47 -2.19
C LEU A 538 -20.14 5.56 -2.63
N GLN A 539 -20.24 4.38 -2.04
CA GLN A 539 -21.32 3.44 -2.27
C GLN A 539 -22.01 3.19 -0.95
N LEU A 540 -23.10 3.93 -0.68
CA LEU A 540 -23.77 3.93 0.61
C LEU A 540 -24.42 2.57 0.90
N GLN A 541 -23.92 1.83 1.89
CA GLN A 541 -24.45 0.53 2.31
C GLN A 541 -24.96 0.57 3.76
N ARG A 542 -26.28 0.74 3.95
CA ARG A 542 -27.06 0.54 5.21
C ARG A 542 -26.57 1.17 6.53
N CYS A 543 -25.45 1.89 6.59
CA CYS A 543 -24.89 2.48 7.82
C CYS A 543 -24.46 3.95 7.63
N VAL A 544 -23.91 4.55 8.71
CA VAL A 544 -23.26 5.86 8.61
C VAL A 544 -21.92 5.70 7.92
N GLU A 545 -21.78 6.29 6.74
CA GLU A 545 -20.49 6.36 6.05
C GLU A 545 -19.85 7.72 6.28
N GLU A 546 -18.55 7.72 6.61
CA GLU A 546 -17.79 8.94 6.85
C GLU A 546 -16.61 9.03 5.88
N CYS A 547 -16.37 10.22 5.34
CA CYS A 547 -15.14 10.55 4.64
C CYS A 547 -14.48 11.78 5.26
N GLN A 548 -13.13 11.79 5.27
CA GLN A 548 -12.34 12.86 5.87
C GLN A 548 -11.29 13.38 4.88
N VAL A 549 -11.12 14.70 4.85
CA VAL A 549 -10.09 15.40 4.08
C VAL A 549 -9.29 16.28 5.01
N ARG A 550 -7.97 16.09 5.04
CA ARG A 550 -7.08 16.97 5.80
C ARG A 550 -6.48 18.00 4.86
N VAL A 551 -6.74 19.27 5.15
CA VAL A 551 -6.23 20.39 4.36
C VAL A 551 -5.19 21.14 5.20
N PRO A 552 -3.92 21.21 4.76
CA PRO A 552 -2.91 22.04 5.42
C PRO A 552 -3.38 23.50 5.39
N PHE A 553 -3.42 24.16 6.55
CA PHE A 553 -3.75 25.57 6.62
C PHE A 553 -2.49 26.41 6.82
N PRO A 554 -2.03 27.17 5.82
CA PRO A 554 -0.83 27.99 5.95
C PRO A 554 -1.12 29.16 6.91
N ARG A 555 -0.25 29.32 7.92
CA ARG A 555 -0.28 30.51 8.79
C ARG A 555 -0.10 31.74 7.90
N ALA A 556 -0.85 32.81 8.16
CA ALA A 556 -0.40 34.12 7.74
C ALA A 556 0.93 34.35 8.47
N GLU A 557 2.03 34.55 7.74
CA GLU A 557 3.26 34.99 8.37
C GLU A 557 2.92 36.26 9.18
N PRO A 558 3.29 36.33 10.48
CA PRO A 558 3.09 37.55 11.23
C PRO A 558 3.81 38.64 10.44
N HIS A 559 3.05 39.63 9.95
CA HIS A 559 3.62 40.77 9.25
C HIS A 559 4.80 41.26 10.10
N ALA A 560 6.01 41.11 9.56
CA ALA A 560 7.17 41.73 10.15
C ALA A 560 6.82 43.21 10.25
N LYS A 561 6.70 43.71 11.48
CA LYS A 561 6.55 45.13 11.73
C LYS A 561 7.80 45.77 11.11
N LEU A 562 7.61 46.43 9.97
CA LEU A 562 8.60 47.28 9.33
C LEU A 562 8.95 48.45 10.25
#